data_AF-A0AAE4NU04-F1
#
_entry.id   AF-A0AAE4NU04-F1
#
_cell.length_a   1.000
_cell.length_b   1.000
_cell.length_c   1.000
_cell.angle_alpha   90.00
_cell.angle_beta   90.00
_cell.angle_gamma   90.00
#
_symmetry.space_group_name_H-M   'P 1'
#
loop_
_entity.id
_entity.type
_entity.pdbx_description
1 polymer ?
#
loop_
_entity_poly.entity_id
_entity_poly.type
_entity_poly.pdbx_seq_one_letter_code
_entity_poly.pdbx_strand_id
1 'polypeptide(L)'
;MRVEYPSFGRITVEGDAYGHDIVVYPSGRVERRKKWVSKEKHGTSHRLDPEELKEYLTEDFDLLLVGTGMYGKLSLLPESRKLAEGKEVIELPTGEAVKVFSEESGKKRVLAIFHVTC
;
A
#
# COMPACT_ATOMS: atom_id res chain seq x y z
N MET A 1 7.01 11.81 6.91
CA MET A 1 6.81 10.61 7.73
C MET A 1 7.89 9.61 7.38
N ARG A 2 8.54 8.99 8.36
CA ARG A 2 9.57 7.96 8.16
C ARG A 2 8.91 6.57 8.11
N VAL A 3 9.13 5.86 7.02
CA VAL A 3 8.73 4.46 6.84
C VAL A 3 9.98 3.66 6.47
N GLU A 4 10.15 2.46 7.04
CA GLU A 4 11.27 1.58 6.72
C GLU A 4 10.80 0.13 6.56
N TYR A 5 11.42 -0.61 5.64
CA TYR A 5 11.14 -2.03 5.42
C TYR A 5 12.38 -2.86 5.78
N PRO A 6 12.58 -3.19 7.07
CA PRO A 6 13.83 -3.78 7.54
C PRO A 6 13.99 -5.25 7.15
N SER A 7 12.89 -6.00 7.03
CA SER A 7 12.93 -7.44 6.76
C SER A 7 11.58 -7.98 6.31
N PHE A 8 11.58 -9.19 5.74
CA PHE A 8 10.36 -9.94 5.45
C PHE A 8 9.43 -10.01 6.67
N GLY A 9 8.14 -9.78 6.44
CA GLY A 9 7.08 -9.80 7.44
C GLY A 9 7.02 -8.57 8.35
N ARG A 10 7.87 -7.55 8.13
CA ARG A 10 7.99 -6.41 9.04
C ARG A 10 8.17 -5.08 8.31
N ILE A 11 7.41 -4.08 8.73
CA ILE A 11 7.55 -2.67 8.33
C ILE A 11 7.56 -1.80 9.57
N THR A 12 8.27 -0.67 9.55
CA THR A 12 8.23 0.33 10.63
C THR A 12 7.71 1.66 10.12
N VAL A 13 6.91 2.35 10.94
CA VAL A 13 6.43 3.71 10.68
C VAL A 13 6.71 4.53 11.92
N GLU A 14 7.47 5.62 11.78
CA GLU A 14 7.90 6.48 12.91
C GLU A 14 8.52 5.70 14.08
N GLY A 15 9.19 4.58 13.79
CA GLY A 15 9.82 3.71 14.79
C GLY A 15 8.93 2.57 15.30
N ASP A 16 7.62 2.64 15.10
CA ASP A 16 6.69 1.57 15.50
C ASP A 16 6.69 0.43 14.49
N ALA A 17 6.81 -0.81 14.98
CA ALA A 17 6.93 -2.01 14.15
C ALA A 17 5.59 -2.72 13.93
N TYR A 18 5.31 -3.04 12.67
CA TYR A 18 4.12 -3.74 12.23
C TYR A 18 4.50 -5.08 11.60
N GLY A 19 4.00 -6.17 12.17
CA GLY A 19 4.14 -7.53 11.64
C GLY A 19 3.05 -7.92 10.63
N HIS A 20 2.46 -6.94 9.96
CA HIS A 20 1.32 -7.13 9.05
C HIS A 20 1.28 -6.00 8.01
N ASP A 21 0.53 -6.23 6.94
CA ASP A 21 0.28 -5.24 5.89
C ASP A 21 -0.42 -4.00 6.43
N ILE A 22 0.05 -2.83 6.03
CA ILE A 22 -0.48 -1.53 6.48
C ILE A 22 -0.90 -0.66 5.30
N VAL A 23 -1.76 0.31 5.61
CA VAL A 23 -2.12 1.44 4.76
C VAL A 23 -1.68 2.71 5.47
N VAL A 24 -0.96 3.57 4.76
CA VAL A 24 -0.53 4.88 5.23
C VAL A 24 -1.27 5.94 4.41
N TYR A 25 -2.03 6.78 5.10
CA TYR A 25 -2.86 7.82 4.49
C TYR A 25 -2.08 9.12 4.30
N PRO A 26 -2.53 10.02 3.41
CA PRO A 26 -1.96 11.36 3.25
C PRO A 26 -1.83 12.15 4.56
N SER A 27 -2.79 12.00 5.46
CA SER A 27 -2.77 12.60 6.81
C SER A 27 -1.66 12.08 7.74
N GLY A 28 -0.99 10.98 7.37
CA GLY A 28 -0.09 10.24 8.24
C GLY A 28 -0.79 9.25 9.15
N ARG A 29 -2.11 9.07 9.03
CA ARG A 29 -2.79 7.95 9.70
C ARG A 29 -2.26 6.61 9.17
N VAL A 30 -2.10 5.63 10.06
CA VAL A 30 -1.74 4.26 9.71
C VAL A 30 -2.89 3.32 10.08
N GLU A 31 -3.31 2.48 9.15
CA GLU A 31 -4.33 1.45 9.37
C GLU A 31 -3.80 0.08 8.96
N ARG A 32 -4.32 -0.98 9.58
CA ARG A 32 -4.08 -2.35 9.15
C ARG A 32 -4.84 -2.65 7.85
N ARG A 33 -4.15 -3.19 6.84
CA ARG A 33 -4.77 -3.60 5.57
C ARG A 33 -5.85 -4.67 5.79
N LYS A 34 -7.05 -4.43 5.25
CA LYS A 34 -8.23 -5.30 5.23
C LYS A 34 -8.16 -6.40 4.15
N LYS A 35 -7.05 -7.14 4.13
CA LYS A 35 -6.76 -8.17 3.09
C LYS A 35 -7.79 -9.30 2.96
N TRP A 36 -8.68 -9.47 3.94
CA TRP A 36 -9.74 -10.49 3.89
C TRP A 36 -10.74 -10.20 2.77
N VAL A 37 -10.99 -8.93 2.44
CA VAL A 37 -11.92 -8.52 1.38
C VAL A 37 -11.52 -9.14 0.03
N SER A 38 -10.27 -8.97 -0.37
CA SER A 38 -9.76 -9.61 -1.59
C SER A 38 -9.65 -11.13 -1.45
N LYS A 39 -9.26 -11.64 -0.28
CA LYS A 39 -9.06 -13.07 -0.05
C LYS A 39 -10.36 -13.87 -0.14
N GLU A 40 -11.46 -13.36 0.40
CA GLU A 40 -12.77 -14.03 0.36
C GLU A 40 -13.29 -14.19 -1.07
N LYS A 41 -12.96 -13.25 -1.95
CA LYS A 41 -13.39 -13.24 -3.35
C LYS A 41 -12.49 -14.06 -4.28
N HIS A 42 -11.16 -13.99 -4.08
CA HIS A 42 -10.18 -14.56 -5.01
C HIS A 42 -9.44 -15.78 -4.45
N GLY A 43 -9.69 -16.17 -3.20
CA GLY A 43 -8.91 -17.17 -2.46
C GLY A 43 -7.50 -16.70 -2.05
N THR A 44 -7.11 -15.49 -2.44
CA THR A 44 -5.78 -14.89 -2.22
C THR A 44 -5.88 -13.37 -2.07
N SER A 45 -5.01 -12.76 -1.28
CA SER A 45 -4.90 -11.30 -1.16
C SER A 45 -3.81 -10.69 -2.04
N HIS A 46 -3.12 -11.49 -2.86
CA HIS A 46 -2.13 -11.01 -3.84
C HIS A 46 -2.78 -10.30 -5.05
N ARG A 47 -4.11 -10.25 -5.10
CA ARG A 47 -4.87 -9.51 -6.09
C ARG A 47 -5.69 -8.47 -5.33
N LEU A 48 -5.28 -7.22 -5.34
CA LEU A 48 -5.97 -6.17 -4.61
C LEU A 48 -7.26 -5.83 -5.36
N ASP A 49 -8.41 -6.23 -4.80
CA ASP A 49 -9.74 -6.08 -5.37
C ASP A 49 -10.26 -4.64 -5.27
N PRO A 50 -11.15 -4.19 -6.18
CA PRO A 50 -11.75 -2.87 -6.10
C PRO A 50 -12.49 -2.62 -4.78
N GLU A 51 -13.13 -3.65 -4.22
CA GLU A 51 -13.84 -3.53 -2.94
C GLU A 51 -12.85 -3.28 -1.80
N GLU A 52 -11.70 -3.94 -1.82
CA GLU A 52 -10.64 -3.68 -0.84
C GLU A 52 -10.07 -2.27 -1.01
N LEU A 53 -9.80 -1.84 -2.25
CA LEU A 53 -9.21 -0.52 -2.49
C LEU A 53 -10.14 0.60 -2.01
N LYS A 54 -11.46 0.48 -2.24
CA LYS A 54 -12.46 1.49 -1.83
C LYS A 54 -12.44 1.78 -0.33
N GLU A 55 -12.10 0.80 0.50
CA GLU A 55 -11.97 0.99 1.96
C GLU A 55 -10.90 2.01 2.33
N TYR A 56 -9.93 2.25 1.45
CA TYR A 56 -8.80 3.14 1.70
C TYR A 56 -8.90 4.49 0.99
N LEU A 57 -9.82 4.64 0.02
CA LEU A 57 -10.05 5.89 -0.71
C LEU A 57 -10.88 6.90 0.10
N THR A 58 -10.51 7.12 1.36
CA THR A 58 -11.23 7.99 2.31
C THR A 58 -10.67 9.41 2.39
N GLU A 59 -9.46 9.62 1.87
CA GLU A 59 -8.77 10.90 1.81
C GLU A 59 -8.37 11.18 0.36
N ASP A 60 -8.32 12.45 -0.05
CA ASP A 60 -7.82 12.81 -1.37
C ASP A 60 -6.29 12.66 -1.44
N PHE A 61 -5.79 12.07 -2.52
CA PHE A 61 -4.39 11.75 -2.75
C PHE A 61 -3.98 12.10 -4.17
N ASP A 62 -2.69 12.29 -4.40
CA ASP A 62 -2.11 12.56 -5.72
C ASP A 62 -1.45 11.28 -6.29
N LEU A 63 -0.86 10.48 -5.40
CA LEU A 63 -0.21 9.22 -5.71
C LEU A 63 -0.78 8.07 -4.87
N LEU A 64 -1.20 7.00 -5.55
CA LEU A 64 -1.40 5.68 -4.97
C LEU A 64 -0.11 4.86 -5.13
N LEU A 65 0.53 4.54 -4.02
CA LEU A 65 1.76 3.75 -3.99
C LEU A 65 1.50 2.37 -3.38
N VAL A 66 1.75 1.31 -4.14
CA VAL A 66 1.56 -0.07 -3.67
C VAL A 66 2.91 -0.75 -3.54
N GLY A 67 3.29 -1.04 -2.29
CA GLY A 67 4.36 -1.97 -1.96
C GLY A 67 3.88 -3.40 -2.20
N THR A 68 4.40 -4.03 -3.25
CA THR A 68 3.88 -5.30 -3.79
C THR A 68 4.41 -6.55 -3.08
N GLY A 69 5.06 -6.38 -1.93
CA GLY A 69 5.77 -7.45 -1.23
C GLY A 69 7.27 -7.41 -1.52
N MET A 70 8.01 -8.22 -0.79
CA MET A 70 9.45 -8.42 -0.99
C MET A 70 9.75 -8.98 -2.38
N TYR A 71 8.87 -9.82 -2.93
CA TYR A 71 9.04 -10.47 -4.22
C TYR A 71 8.09 -9.93 -5.30
N GLY A 72 7.34 -8.88 -4.97
CA GLY A 72 6.46 -8.19 -5.90
C GLY A 72 5.28 -9.02 -6.40
N LYS A 73 4.73 -9.92 -5.58
CA LYS A 73 3.62 -10.81 -6.01
C LYS A 73 2.24 -10.19 -5.85
N LEU A 74 2.08 -9.15 -5.05
CA LEU A 74 0.83 -8.39 -4.98
C LEU A 74 0.72 -7.48 -6.21
N SER A 75 -0.47 -7.41 -6.80
CA SER A 75 -0.78 -6.38 -7.80
C SER A 75 -2.22 -5.88 -7.67
N LEU A 76 -2.47 -4.69 -8.21
CA LEU A 76 -3.81 -4.17 -8.44
C LEU A 76 -4.49 -4.97 -9.55
N LEU A 77 -5.76 -5.29 -9.37
CA LEU A 77 -6.57 -5.72 -10.50
C LEU A 77 -6.81 -4.55 -11.48
N PRO A 78 -7.00 -4.81 -12.78
CA PRO A 78 -7.32 -3.77 -13.76
C PRO A 78 -8.50 -2.88 -13.33
N GLU A 79 -9.51 -3.49 -12.71
CA GLU A 79 -10.68 -2.81 -12.17
C GLU A 79 -10.34 -1.92 -10.97
N SER A 80 -9.39 -2.33 -10.14
CA SER A 80 -8.92 -1.55 -8.99
C SER A 80 -8.14 -0.34 -9.46
N ARG A 81 -7.31 -0.51 -10.49
CA ARG A 81 -6.55 0.59 -11.09
C ARG A 81 -7.46 1.69 -11.66
N LYS A 82 -8.63 1.34 -12.18
CA LYS A 82 -9.64 2.31 -12.64
C LYS A 82 -10.16 3.22 -11.52
N LEU A 83 -10.16 2.76 -10.26
CA LEU A 83 -10.58 3.60 -9.14
C LEU A 83 -9.60 4.74 -8.84
N ALA A 84 -8.36 4.61 -9.30
CA ALA A 84 -7.32 5.64 -9.20
C ALA A 84 -7.07 6.30 -10.57
N GLU A 85 -8.02 6.24 -11.50
CA GLU A 85 -7.91 6.91 -12.79
C GLU A 85 -7.79 8.43 -12.59
N GLY A 86 -6.87 9.06 -13.33
CA GLY A 86 -6.52 10.47 -13.15
C GLY A 86 -5.58 10.76 -11.98
N LYS A 87 -5.18 9.75 -11.21
CA LYS A 87 -4.11 9.84 -10.19
C LYS A 87 -2.86 9.12 -10.67
N GLU A 88 -1.73 9.43 -10.05
CA GLU A 88 -0.51 8.65 -10.27
C GLU A 88 -0.61 7.32 -9.53
N VAL A 89 -0.20 6.22 -10.17
CA VAL A 89 -0.23 4.88 -9.57
C VAL A 89 1.12 4.21 -9.80
N ILE A 90 1.78 3.82 -8.71
CA ILE A 90 3.07 3.13 -8.73
C ILE A 90 2.95 1.81 -7.96
N GLU A 91 3.36 0.72 -8.59
CA GLU A 91 3.46 -0.62 -8.00
C GLU A 91 4.92 -1.05 -8.03
N LEU A 92 5.53 -1.21 -6.85
CA LEU A 92 6.94 -1.57 -6.71
C LEU A 92 7.14 -2.56 -5.56
N PRO A 93 8.18 -3.42 -5.59
CA PRO A 93 8.54 -4.21 -4.42
C PRO A 93 8.66 -3.34 -3.17
N THR A 94 8.22 -3.84 -2.02
CA THR A 94 8.02 -3.02 -0.81
C THR A 94 9.27 -2.26 -0.38
N GLY A 95 10.46 -2.84 -0.56
CA GLY A 95 11.72 -2.16 -0.27
C GLY A 95 12.01 -0.95 -1.18
N GLU A 96 11.55 -0.96 -2.42
CA GLU A 96 11.64 0.17 -3.36
C GLU A 96 10.51 1.17 -3.12
N ALA A 97 9.29 0.68 -2.89
CA ALA A 97 8.14 1.52 -2.59
C ALA A 97 8.40 2.41 -1.36
N VAL A 98 9.04 1.89 -0.30
CA VAL A 98 9.38 2.71 0.87
C VAL A 98 10.36 3.86 0.55
N LYS A 99 11.27 3.68 -0.41
CA LYS A 99 12.16 4.76 -0.88
C LYS A 99 11.36 5.83 -1.60
N VAL A 100 10.50 5.43 -2.53
CA VAL A 100 9.60 6.35 -3.26
C VAL A 100 8.69 7.10 -2.27
N PHE A 101 8.13 6.42 -1.27
CA PHE A 101 7.32 7.07 -0.24
C PHE A 101 8.12 8.14 0.51
N SER A 102 9.36 7.85 0.87
CA SER A 102 10.23 8.79 1.60
C SER A 102 10.54 10.03 0.77
N GLU A 103 10.70 9.89 -0.55
CA GLU A 103 10.96 10.99 -1.47
C GLU A 103 9.71 11.84 -1.76
N GLU A 104 8.54 11.21 -1.82
CA GLU A 104 7.32 11.85 -2.32
C GLU A 104 6.36 12.34 -1.22
N SER A 105 6.38 11.73 -0.03
CA SER A 105 5.46 12.05 1.07
C SER A 105 5.59 13.48 1.61
N GLY A 106 6.70 14.19 1.31
CA GLY A 106 6.88 15.61 1.61
C GLY A 106 6.49 16.57 0.49
N LYS A 107 6.19 16.06 -0.71
CA LYS A 107 5.93 16.87 -1.92
C LYS A 107 4.47 16.78 -2.38
N LYS A 108 3.85 15.62 -2.21
CA LYS A 108 2.48 15.34 -2.65
C LYS A 108 1.76 14.45 -1.65
N ARG A 109 0.44 14.36 -1.78
CA ARG A 109 -0.40 13.52 -0.93
C ARG A 109 -0.28 12.08 -1.38
N VAL A 110 0.37 11.24 -0.58
CA VAL A 110 0.61 9.83 -0.91
C VAL A 110 -0.31 8.96 -0.09
N LEU A 111 -1.14 8.16 -0.77
CA LEU A 111 -1.83 7.02 -0.19
C LEU A 111 -0.98 5.78 -0.47
N ALA A 112 -0.44 5.14 0.56
CA ALA A 112 0.44 3.98 0.40
C ALA A 112 -0.16 2.71 0.99
N ILE A 113 -0.04 1.59 0.29
CA ILE A 113 -0.46 0.26 0.75
C ILE A 113 0.78 -0.63 0.71
N PHE A 114 1.20 -1.15 1.84
CA PHE A 114 2.42 -1.97 1.92
C PHE A 114 2.07 -3.41 2.26
N HIS A 115 2.36 -4.33 1.33
CA HIS A 115 2.44 -5.75 1.61
C HIS A 115 3.81 -6.09 2.19
N VAL A 116 3.85 -6.73 3.36
CA VAL A 116 5.12 -6.97 4.08
C VAL A 116 5.69 -8.36 3.86
N THR A 117 5.03 -9.22 3.07
CA THR A 117 5.52 -10.58 2.77
C THR A 117 5.89 -10.75 1.30
N CYS A 118 5.30 -11.70 0.57
CA CYS A 118 5.73 -12.09 -0.77
C CYS A 118 5.13 -11.22 -1.88
#